data_AF-A0A4D9CXA9-F1
#
_entry.id   AF-A0A4D9CXA9-F1
#
_cell.length_a   1.000
_cell.length_b   1.000
_cell.length_c   1.000
_cell.angle_alpha   90.00
_cell.angle_beta   90.00
_cell.angle_gamma   90.00
#
_symmetry.space_group_name_H-M   'P 1'
#
loop_
_entity.id
_entity.type
_entity.pdbx_description
1 polymer ?
#
loop_
_entity_poly.entity_id
_entity_poly.type
_entity_poly.pdbx_seq_one_letter_code
_entity_poly.pdbx_strand_id
1 'polypeptide(L)'
;MMSIRGSCNQSDTNVATINSTSTEDPIPISPSDPPISPSTPYEKGVPRPSPQSWPQYPVFVCLSQDSSSTSSEGSVLPQNSRSIVPFNSLERVRIDSSLFEGELILNIAGLTPPPKKHLGKNGQEGYFTGCHNRTLECAIQGRFKSRVPFNEVYTGQAFQTPLRRLPPSLLIKAVQAVVRQLAPSTQVEVTGSAPYILGPLATVAAVVAVYEEGKEKDILELRENTTALGGAFASNPKLARDRMARKRYFANPEHLAAFEFQPGMVYGFGFFGATLQMKEWRLDIAGVKSLDLTHFVDPSQPLQIMAMRRDKPREGEKENCTFLWELDVYHARALGLLGDEWMGPNGEKQQAKREEEERQGGRGRRGTDGEKGGERARNGFASLFRRNRPGKMEGASEEGEKREASSTAPVG
;
A
#
# COMPACT_ATOMS: atom_id res chain seq x y z
N MET A 1 -3.61 -38.10 12.74
CA MET A 1 -3.16 -37.16 11.70
C MET A 1 -4.08 -35.95 11.72
N MET A 2 -3.68 -34.89 12.42
CA MET A 2 -4.49 -33.69 12.65
C MET A 2 -4.35 -32.72 11.48
N SER A 3 -5.49 -32.36 10.89
CA SER A 3 -5.63 -31.35 9.84
C SER A 3 -5.84 -29.98 10.51
N ILE A 4 -4.85 -29.10 10.39
CA ILE A 4 -4.91 -27.73 10.92
C ILE A 4 -5.48 -26.84 9.81
N ARG A 5 -6.76 -26.48 9.94
CA ARG A 5 -7.40 -25.42 9.14
C ARG A 5 -6.99 -24.06 9.71
N GLY A 6 -6.31 -23.25 8.91
CA GLY A 6 -6.03 -21.85 9.23
C GLY A 6 -7.31 -21.01 9.15
N SER A 7 -7.72 -20.46 10.29
CA SER A 7 -8.84 -19.54 10.43
C SER A 7 -8.44 -18.14 9.94
N CYS A 8 -9.27 -17.59 9.04
CA CYS A 8 -9.22 -16.19 8.63
C CYS A 8 -10.01 -15.37 9.67
N ASN A 9 -9.31 -14.61 10.52
CA ASN A 9 -9.98 -13.83 11.57
C ASN A 9 -10.61 -12.56 10.99
N GLN A 10 -11.91 -12.46 11.26
CA GLN A 10 -12.76 -11.31 11.00
C GLN A 10 -12.38 -10.13 11.91
N SER A 11 -12.67 -8.94 11.39
CA SER A 11 -12.36 -7.62 11.93
C SER A 11 -13.27 -7.21 13.08
N ASP A 12 -12.67 -6.94 14.25
CA ASP A 12 -13.29 -6.15 15.31
C ASP A 12 -12.70 -4.73 15.31
N THR A 13 -13.50 -3.76 14.85
CA THR A 13 -13.23 -2.33 14.97
C THR A 13 -13.67 -1.84 16.35
N ASN A 14 -12.72 -1.65 17.28
CA ASN A 14 -12.95 -0.89 18.50
C ASN A 14 -12.37 0.53 18.32
N VAL A 15 -13.27 1.51 18.33
CA VAL A 15 -12.97 2.95 18.32
C VAL A 15 -12.64 3.34 19.77
N ALA A 16 -11.39 3.72 20.02
CA ALA A 16 -10.97 4.30 21.29
C ALA A 16 -11.15 5.82 21.23
N THR A 17 -12.07 6.33 22.06
CA THR A 17 -12.28 7.76 22.30
C THR A 17 -11.20 8.25 23.26
N ILE A 18 -10.32 9.15 22.80
CA ILE A 18 -9.34 9.84 23.65
C ILE A 18 -9.85 11.27 23.82
N ASN A 19 -10.30 11.61 25.03
CA ASN A 19 -10.58 12.98 25.44
C ASN A 19 -9.27 13.58 25.99
N SER A 20 -8.81 14.68 25.41
CA SER A 20 -7.78 15.53 26.00
C SER A 20 -8.18 16.98 25.76
N THR A 21 -8.71 17.60 26.81
CA THR A 21 -8.96 19.03 26.91
C THR A 21 -7.68 19.70 27.38
N SER A 22 -7.05 20.45 26.48
CA SER A 22 -6.08 21.49 26.80
C SER A 22 -6.39 22.67 25.87
N THR A 23 -6.87 23.75 26.47
CA THR A 23 -7.10 25.06 25.86
C THR A 23 -5.78 25.82 25.90
N GLU A 24 -5.08 25.87 24.78
CA GLU A 24 -4.08 26.90 24.48
C GLU A 24 -4.48 27.59 23.16
N ASP A 25 -4.42 28.91 23.17
CA ASP A 25 -4.84 29.78 22.08
C ASP A 25 -4.00 29.53 20.80
N PRO A 26 -4.60 29.62 19.61
CA PRO A 26 -3.88 29.35 18.36
C PRO A 26 -2.91 30.50 18.06
N ILE A 27 -1.63 30.16 18.00
CA ILE A 27 -0.58 31.01 17.42
C ILE A 27 -0.95 31.28 15.95
N PRO A 28 -0.95 32.54 15.48
CA PRO A 28 -1.23 32.87 14.09
C PRO A 28 -0.14 32.25 13.19
N ILE A 29 -0.56 31.28 12.37
CA ILE A 29 0.29 30.65 11.37
C ILE A 29 0.53 31.69 10.27
N SER A 30 1.74 32.24 10.25
CA SER A 30 2.25 33.02 9.12
C SER A 30 2.22 32.16 7.85
N PRO A 31 1.84 32.68 6.67
CA PRO A 31 1.87 31.93 5.43
C PRO A 31 3.33 31.62 5.06
N SER A 32 3.81 30.47 5.52
CA SER A 32 5.09 29.89 5.12
C SER A 32 5.05 29.57 3.63
N ASP A 33 6.13 29.91 2.93
CA ASP A 33 6.36 29.63 1.52
C ASP A 33 5.97 28.17 1.15
N PRO A 34 5.43 27.93 -0.05
CA PRO A 34 5.09 26.59 -0.49
C PRO A 34 6.34 25.69 -0.44
N PRO A 35 6.21 24.43 0.00
CA PRO A 35 7.33 23.49 -0.05
C PRO A 35 7.83 23.41 -1.50
N ILE A 36 9.13 23.67 -1.66
CA ILE A 36 9.82 23.62 -2.96
C ILE A 36 9.59 22.23 -3.54
N SER A 37 8.92 22.17 -4.70
CA SER A 37 8.66 20.90 -5.39
C SER A 37 9.98 20.20 -5.70
N PRO A 38 10.11 18.88 -5.42
CA PRO A 38 11.33 18.15 -5.71
C PRO A 38 11.57 18.23 -7.23
N SER A 39 12.63 18.93 -7.64
CA SER A 39 13.07 18.88 -9.03
C SER A 39 13.69 17.51 -9.23
N THR A 40 12.88 16.55 -9.66
CA THR A 40 13.39 15.24 -10.06
C THR A 40 14.30 15.41 -11.28
N PRO A 41 15.41 14.66 -11.40
CA PRO A 41 16.32 14.70 -12.55
C PRO A 41 15.73 14.01 -13.79
N TYR A 42 14.41 13.99 -13.93
CA TYR A 42 13.75 13.33 -15.04
C TYR A 42 13.81 14.20 -16.29
N GLU A 43 14.79 13.91 -17.15
CA GLU A 43 14.88 14.51 -18.47
C GLU A 43 13.64 14.12 -19.30
N LYS A 44 12.87 15.13 -19.72
CA LYS A 44 11.82 14.98 -20.75
C LYS A 44 12.48 14.45 -22.02
N GLY A 45 12.36 13.14 -22.28
CA GLY A 45 12.90 12.59 -23.52
C GLY A 45 13.21 11.10 -23.56
N VAL A 46 13.06 10.35 -22.46
CA VAL A 46 13.40 8.92 -22.49
C VAL A 46 12.52 8.19 -23.53
N PRO A 47 13.13 7.53 -24.55
CA PRO A 47 12.38 6.87 -25.60
C PRO A 47 11.49 5.76 -25.02
N ARG A 48 10.20 5.82 -25.34
CA ARG A 48 9.24 4.79 -24.94
C ARG A 48 9.46 3.54 -25.80
N PRO A 49 9.51 2.33 -25.21
CA PRO A 49 9.53 1.11 -25.99
C PRO A 49 8.22 0.99 -26.76
N SER A 50 8.32 0.67 -28.05
CA SER A 50 7.15 0.46 -28.89
C SER A 50 6.27 -0.65 -28.26
N PRO A 51 4.96 -0.45 -28.16
CA PRO A 51 4.05 -1.46 -27.61
C PRO A 51 4.14 -2.82 -28.31
N GLN A 52 4.49 -2.82 -29.59
CA GLN A 52 4.67 -4.02 -30.41
C GLN A 52 5.89 -4.85 -29.96
N SER A 53 6.84 -4.25 -29.25
CA SER A 53 8.03 -4.92 -28.72
C SER A 53 7.89 -5.31 -27.25
N TRP A 54 6.70 -5.18 -26.65
CA TRP A 54 6.50 -5.54 -25.26
C TRP A 54 6.48 -7.08 -25.13
N PRO A 55 7.38 -7.67 -24.33
CA PRO A 55 7.44 -9.13 -24.19
C PRO A 55 6.20 -9.69 -23.48
N GLN A 56 5.54 -8.87 -22.68
CA GLN A 56 4.28 -9.18 -22.02
C GLN A 56 3.32 -8.01 -22.28
N TYR A 57 2.06 -8.31 -22.54
CA TYR A 57 1.02 -7.33 -22.88
C TYR A 57 -0.22 -7.58 -22.00
N PRO A 58 -0.93 -6.55 -21.51
CA PRO A 58 -0.89 -5.12 -21.86
C PRO A 58 -0.02 -4.25 -20.94
N VAL A 59 0.84 -4.87 -20.13
CA VAL A 59 1.72 -4.20 -19.18
C VAL A 59 3.16 -4.37 -19.62
N PHE A 60 3.92 -3.29 -19.61
CA PHE A 60 5.38 -3.34 -19.79
C PHE A 60 6.06 -2.78 -18.54
N VAL A 61 7.04 -3.53 -18.03
CA VAL A 61 7.80 -3.14 -16.85
C VAL A 61 9.28 -3.17 -17.17
N CYS A 62 10.00 -2.13 -16.74
CA CYS A 62 11.44 -2.06 -16.88
C CYS A 62 12.08 -1.35 -15.69
N LEU A 63 13.35 -1.63 -15.42
CA LEU A 63 14.15 -0.83 -14.51
C LEU A 63 14.36 0.58 -15.10
N SER A 64 14.25 1.60 -14.26
CA SER A 64 14.66 2.96 -14.61
C SER A 64 16.18 3.02 -14.77
N GLN A 65 16.67 3.96 -15.59
CA GLN A 65 18.08 4.02 -16.03
C GLN A 65 19.07 4.12 -14.86
N ASP A 66 18.68 4.76 -13.75
CA ASP A 66 19.54 4.93 -12.57
C ASP A 66 19.65 3.67 -11.69
N SER A 67 18.81 2.65 -11.95
CA SER A 67 18.76 1.40 -11.18
C SER A 67 19.58 0.27 -11.79
N SER A 68 20.09 0.44 -13.01
CA SER A 68 20.86 -0.57 -13.75
C SER A 68 22.33 -0.18 -13.84
N SER A 69 23.12 -0.49 -12.81
CA SER A 69 24.58 -0.43 -12.93
C SER A 69 25.17 -1.83 -12.96
N THR A 70 25.37 -2.36 -14.17
CA THR A 70 26.48 -3.29 -14.50
C THR A 70 26.65 -3.29 -16.00
N SER A 71 27.37 -2.28 -16.50
CA SER A 71 28.21 -2.50 -17.66
C SER A 71 29.33 -3.45 -17.22
N SER A 72 29.14 -4.75 -17.42
CA SER A 72 30.29 -5.63 -17.56
C SER A 72 31.10 -5.09 -18.74
N GLU A 73 32.38 -4.78 -18.50
CA GLU A 73 33.33 -4.46 -19.58
C GLU A 73 33.24 -5.56 -20.65
N GLY A 74 32.63 -5.24 -21.79
CA GLY A 74 32.46 -6.17 -22.91
C GLY A 74 31.03 -6.32 -23.46
N SER A 75 29.99 -5.88 -22.75
CA SER A 75 28.61 -5.91 -23.28
C SER A 75 28.21 -4.55 -23.83
N VAL A 76 28.26 -4.38 -25.15
CA VAL A 76 27.73 -3.22 -25.87
C VAL A 76 26.20 -3.33 -25.91
N LEU A 77 25.56 -3.24 -24.74
CA LEU A 77 24.13 -2.93 -24.71
C LEU A 77 23.99 -1.42 -24.94
N PRO A 78 23.17 -0.99 -25.91
CA PRO A 78 23.03 0.43 -26.21
C PRO A 78 22.60 1.19 -24.96
N GLN A 79 23.11 2.41 -24.75
CA GLN A 79 22.83 3.30 -23.61
C GLN A 79 21.33 3.60 -23.36
N ASN A 80 20.43 3.06 -24.19
CA ASN A 80 18.97 3.19 -24.11
C ASN A 80 18.24 1.87 -23.80
N SER A 81 18.93 0.74 -23.58
CA SER A 81 18.27 -0.53 -23.23
C SER A 81 18.00 -0.60 -21.73
N ARG A 82 16.82 -0.14 -21.31
CA ARG A 82 16.31 -0.42 -19.98
C ARG A 82 16.16 -1.93 -19.81
N SER A 83 16.63 -2.46 -18.68
CA SER A 83 16.45 -3.87 -18.35
C SER A 83 14.96 -4.16 -18.17
N ILE A 84 14.41 -5.00 -19.04
CA ILE A 84 13.03 -5.47 -18.95
C ILE A 84 12.87 -6.25 -17.65
N VAL A 85 11.78 -5.99 -16.94
CA VAL A 85 11.40 -6.75 -15.75
C VAL A 85 10.29 -7.72 -16.14
N PRO A 86 10.58 -9.03 -16.28
CA PRO A 86 9.53 -10.01 -16.46
C PRO A 86 8.64 -10.07 -15.21
N PHE A 87 7.35 -10.28 -15.41
CA PHE A 87 6.41 -10.54 -14.33
C PHE A 87 5.75 -11.91 -14.50
N ASN A 88 5.25 -12.49 -13.41
CA ASN A 88 4.72 -13.86 -13.41
C ASN A 88 5.78 -14.86 -13.92
N SER A 89 7.04 -14.64 -13.53
CA SER A 89 8.19 -15.49 -13.86
C SER A 89 8.89 -15.95 -12.57
N LEU A 90 9.65 -17.04 -12.65
CA LEU A 90 10.60 -17.43 -11.59
C LEU A 90 11.91 -16.63 -11.66
N GLU A 91 12.09 -15.89 -12.76
CA GLU A 91 13.26 -15.07 -12.96
C GLU A 91 13.32 -13.94 -11.94
N ARG A 92 14.49 -13.82 -11.31
CA ARG A 92 14.80 -12.75 -10.37
C ARG A 92 15.54 -11.68 -11.10
N VAL A 93 15.07 -10.44 -10.99
CA VAL A 93 15.75 -9.31 -11.59
C VAL A 93 16.70 -8.72 -10.56
N ARG A 94 17.98 -8.64 -10.92
CA ARG A 94 19.01 -8.04 -10.08
C ARG A 94 18.84 -6.52 -10.04
N ILE A 95 18.94 -5.95 -8.84
CA ILE A 95 19.02 -4.52 -8.56
C ILE A 95 20.45 -4.21 -8.13
N ASP A 96 21.04 -3.17 -8.71
CA ASP A 96 22.36 -2.70 -8.33
C ASP A 96 22.41 -1.17 -8.47
N SER A 97 22.08 -0.46 -7.39
CA SER A 97 22.10 1.00 -7.29
C SER A 97 23.23 1.48 -6.38
N SER A 98 23.41 2.79 -6.24
CA SER A 98 24.43 3.36 -5.35
C SER A 98 24.21 3.05 -3.87
N LEU A 99 22.95 2.84 -3.44
CA LEU A 99 22.58 2.61 -2.03
C LEU A 99 22.15 1.18 -1.72
N PHE A 100 21.76 0.40 -2.74
CA PHE A 100 21.15 -0.90 -2.54
C PHE A 100 21.61 -1.90 -3.61
N GLU A 101 21.77 -3.15 -3.20
CA GLU A 101 21.96 -4.28 -4.09
C GLU A 101 21.02 -5.41 -3.68
N GLY A 102 20.47 -6.13 -4.65
CA GLY A 102 19.54 -7.21 -4.34
C GLY A 102 18.88 -7.79 -5.57
N GLU A 103 17.74 -8.41 -5.32
CA GLU A 103 16.90 -9.05 -6.32
C GLU A 103 15.45 -8.64 -6.10
N LEU A 104 14.67 -8.63 -7.17
CA LEU A 104 13.23 -8.46 -7.11
C LEU A 104 12.51 -9.54 -7.91
N ILE A 105 11.27 -9.79 -7.49
CA ILE A 105 10.27 -10.55 -8.23
C ILE A 105 9.00 -9.72 -8.35
N LEU A 106 8.29 -9.89 -9.45
CA LEU A 106 7.06 -9.19 -9.74
C LEU A 106 6.01 -10.18 -10.25
N ASN A 107 4.84 -10.18 -9.63
CA ASN A 107 3.69 -10.97 -10.04
C ASN A 107 2.46 -10.06 -10.14
N ILE A 108 1.74 -10.17 -11.25
CA ILE A 108 0.55 -9.35 -11.56
C ILE A 108 -0.61 -10.30 -11.84
N ALA A 109 -1.67 -10.23 -11.03
CA ALA A 109 -2.78 -11.15 -11.12
C ALA A 109 -3.54 -11.02 -12.45
N GLY A 110 -3.92 -12.16 -13.02
CA GLY A 110 -4.78 -12.21 -14.20
C GLY A 110 -4.12 -11.77 -15.51
N LEU A 111 -2.78 -11.73 -15.56
CA LEU A 111 -1.97 -11.61 -16.77
C LEU A 111 -1.15 -12.89 -16.97
N THR A 112 -1.17 -13.46 -18.16
CA THR A 112 -0.57 -14.77 -18.45
C THR A 112 0.88 -14.72 -18.97
N PRO A 113 1.63 -15.83 -18.83
CA PRO A 113 1.34 -16.99 -17.98
C PRO A 113 2.30 -17.07 -16.78
N PRO A 114 1.79 -17.40 -15.57
CA PRO A 114 2.66 -17.77 -14.46
C PRO A 114 3.38 -19.10 -14.71
N PRO A 115 4.53 -19.35 -14.04
CA PRO A 115 5.30 -20.57 -14.23
C PRO A 115 4.52 -21.78 -13.72
N LYS A 116 4.60 -22.93 -14.41
CA LYS A 116 3.90 -24.18 -14.02
C LYS A 116 4.15 -24.62 -12.56
N LYS A 117 5.26 -24.22 -11.95
CA LYS A 117 5.60 -24.51 -10.54
C LYS A 117 4.82 -23.67 -9.52
N HIS A 118 4.18 -22.59 -9.96
CA HIS A 118 3.24 -21.81 -9.16
C HIS A 118 1.79 -22.16 -9.45
N LEU A 119 1.48 -23.19 -10.25
CA LEU A 119 0.10 -23.62 -10.41
C LEU A 119 -0.33 -24.43 -9.18
N GLY A 120 -1.44 -24.04 -8.56
CA GLY A 120 -2.13 -24.92 -7.63
C GLY A 120 -2.54 -26.22 -8.36
N LYS A 121 -2.92 -27.27 -7.61
CA LYS A 121 -3.29 -28.61 -8.14
C LYS A 121 -4.34 -28.60 -9.28
N ASN A 122 -5.02 -27.48 -9.53
CA ASN A 122 -6.09 -27.32 -10.51
C ASN A 122 -5.73 -26.39 -11.70
N GLY A 123 -4.46 -26.03 -11.91
CA GLY A 123 -4.08 -25.16 -13.03
C GLY A 123 -4.45 -23.67 -12.86
N GLN A 124 -4.78 -23.26 -11.63
CA GLN A 124 -4.99 -21.85 -11.24
C GLN A 124 -3.68 -21.23 -10.74
N GLU A 125 -3.52 -19.91 -10.88
CA GLU A 125 -2.39 -19.12 -10.38
C GLU A 125 -2.22 -19.35 -8.87
N GLY A 126 -1.39 -20.31 -8.45
CA GLY A 126 -1.30 -20.82 -7.09
C GLY A 126 -0.82 -19.78 -6.08
N TYR A 127 -0.18 -18.70 -6.54
CA TYR A 127 0.15 -17.56 -5.68
C TYR A 127 -1.08 -16.72 -5.28
N PHE A 128 -1.97 -16.40 -6.23
CA PHE A 128 -3.19 -15.63 -5.97
C PHE A 128 -4.37 -16.51 -5.52
N THR A 129 -4.25 -17.84 -5.66
CA THR A 129 -5.27 -18.81 -5.25
C THR A 129 -5.48 -18.74 -3.73
N GLY A 130 -6.70 -18.40 -3.32
CA GLY A 130 -7.08 -18.26 -1.90
C GLY A 130 -6.92 -16.84 -1.32
N CYS A 131 -6.28 -15.92 -2.05
CA CYS A 131 -6.13 -14.51 -1.68
C CYS A 131 -6.93 -13.62 -2.65
N HIS A 132 -8.25 -13.56 -2.46
CA HIS A 132 -9.21 -12.97 -3.41
C HIS A 132 -9.01 -11.47 -3.69
N ASN A 133 -8.19 -10.78 -2.88
CA ASN A 133 -7.99 -9.33 -2.95
C ASN A 133 -6.54 -8.94 -3.33
N ARG A 134 -5.64 -9.87 -3.67
CA ARG A 134 -4.28 -9.50 -4.09
C ARG A 134 -4.20 -9.44 -5.61
N THR A 135 -3.78 -8.30 -6.14
CA THR A 135 -3.66 -8.10 -7.59
C THR A 135 -2.24 -7.79 -8.02
N LEU A 136 -1.39 -7.47 -7.05
CA LEU A 136 0.06 -7.28 -7.20
C LEU A 136 0.80 -7.98 -6.06
N GLU A 137 1.87 -8.67 -6.42
CA GLU A 137 2.99 -8.96 -5.54
C GLU A 137 4.26 -8.37 -6.15
N CYS A 138 4.94 -7.53 -5.38
CA CYS A 138 6.31 -7.17 -5.65
C CYS A 138 7.12 -7.46 -4.39
N ALA A 139 8.09 -8.36 -4.48
CA ALA A 139 9.00 -8.66 -3.39
C ALA A 139 10.41 -8.28 -3.80
N ILE A 140 11.09 -7.56 -2.91
CA ILE A 140 12.47 -7.12 -3.07
C ILE A 140 13.25 -7.70 -1.89
N GLN A 141 14.42 -8.29 -2.16
CA GLN A 141 15.33 -8.77 -1.12
C GLN A 141 16.74 -8.34 -1.44
N GLY A 142 17.46 -7.78 -0.48
CA GLY A 142 18.79 -7.27 -0.71
C GLY A 142 19.41 -6.61 0.50
N ARG A 143 20.46 -5.85 0.26
CA ARG A 143 21.28 -5.20 1.30
C ARG A 143 21.48 -3.74 0.97
N PHE A 144 21.56 -2.94 2.02
CA PHE A 144 22.00 -1.56 1.91
C PHE A 144 23.52 -1.51 1.86
N LYS A 145 24.07 -0.71 0.94
CA LYS A 145 25.52 -0.53 0.78
C LYS A 145 26.11 0.44 1.81
N SER A 146 25.26 1.24 2.43
CA SER A 146 25.62 2.19 3.49
C SER A 146 24.51 2.24 4.55
N ARG A 147 24.81 2.83 5.71
CA ARG A 147 23.76 3.12 6.71
C ARG A 147 22.80 4.16 6.17
N VAL A 148 21.50 3.92 6.30
CA VAL A 148 20.45 4.87 5.89
C VAL A 148 19.34 4.95 6.95
N PRO A 149 19.01 6.14 7.48
CA PRO A 149 17.91 6.29 8.44
C PRO A 149 16.54 5.86 7.88
N PHE A 150 15.72 5.22 8.71
CA PHE A 150 14.38 4.76 8.28
C PHE A 150 13.46 5.92 7.88
N ASN A 151 13.60 7.08 8.52
CA ASN A 151 12.85 8.29 8.23
C ASN A 151 13.34 9.06 6.98
N GLU A 152 14.37 8.57 6.30
CA GLU A 152 14.87 9.13 5.03
C GLU A 152 14.51 8.26 3.82
N VAL A 153 14.03 7.03 4.01
CA VAL A 153 13.68 6.11 2.91
C VAL A 153 12.18 6.05 2.70
N TYR A 154 11.75 6.42 1.50
CA TYR A 154 10.36 6.53 1.10
C TYR A 154 10.04 5.57 -0.04
N THR A 155 8.77 5.20 -0.12
CA THR A 155 8.18 4.45 -1.23
C THR A 155 6.78 4.99 -1.49
N GLY A 156 6.26 4.77 -2.70
CA GLY A 156 4.94 5.22 -3.08
C GLY A 156 4.86 5.55 -4.56
N GLN A 157 4.16 6.64 -4.89
CA GLN A 157 4.03 7.14 -6.25
C GLN A 157 4.55 8.57 -6.31
N ALA A 158 5.46 8.85 -7.24
CA ALA A 158 5.86 10.20 -7.61
C ALA A 158 5.51 10.42 -9.08
N PHE A 159 4.91 11.57 -9.38
CA PHE A 159 4.46 11.93 -10.72
C PHE A 159 5.31 13.12 -11.22
N GLN A 160 5.70 13.06 -12.48
CA GLN A 160 6.51 14.08 -13.14
C GLN A 160 5.66 15.21 -13.72
N THR A 161 4.38 14.94 -13.96
CA THR A 161 3.43 15.86 -14.53
C THR A 161 2.23 16.02 -13.61
N PRO A 162 1.54 17.18 -13.63
CA PRO A 162 0.32 17.37 -12.87
C PRO A 162 -0.71 16.31 -13.25
N LEU A 163 -1.43 15.80 -12.25
CA LEU A 163 -2.57 14.93 -12.51
C LEU A 163 -3.65 15.69 -13.28
N ARG A 164 -4.22 15.04 -14.29
CA ARG A 164 -5.17 15.64 -15.23
C ARG A 164 -6.61 15.41 -14.77
N ARG A 165 -7.53 16.30 -15.12
CA ARG A 165 -9.00 16.08 -15.04
C ARG A 165 -9.54 15.57 -13.69
N LEU A 166 -8.85 15.80 -12.58
CA LEU A 166 -9.32 15.39 -11.26
C LEU A 166 -10.42 16.34 -10.76
N PRO A 167 -11.63 15.85 -10.46
CA PRO A 167 -12.62 16.66 -9.76
C PRO A 167 -12.07 17.06 -8.38
N PRO A 168 -12.16 18.34 -7.97
CA PRO A 168 -11.60 18.80 -6.70
C PRO A 168 -12.08 18.00 -5.48
N SER A 169 -13.35 17.59 -5.46
CA SER A 169 -13.93 16.80 -4.37
C SER A 169 -13.43 15.35 -4.33
N LEU A 170 -13.08 14.78 -5.49
CA LEU A 170 -12.51 13.44 -5.60
C LEU A 170 -11.07 13.45 -5.10
N LEU A 171 -10.32 14.51 -5.44
CA LEU A 171 -8.94 14.70 -5.01
C LEU A 171 -8.82 14.78 -3.49
N ILE A 172 -9.65 15.62 -2.86
CA ILE A 172 -9.67 15.76 -1.39
C ILE A 172 -10.00 14.41 -0.73
N LYS A 173 -10.98 13.67 -1.26
CA LYS A 173 -11.34 12.34 -0.74
C LYS A 173 -10.23 11.31 -0.94
N ALA A 174 -9.56 11.32 -2.10
CA ALA A 174 -8.45 10.43 -2.40
C ALA A 174 -7.26 10.69 -1.46
N VAL A 175 -6.86 11.95 -1.29
CA VAL A 175 -5.82 12.35 -0.33
C VAL A 175 -6.19 11.91 1.08
N GLN A 176 -7.41 12.20 1.54
CA GLN A 176 -7.85 11.80 2.86
C GLN A 176 -7.85 10.28 3.05
N ALA A 177 -8.27 9.51 2.04
CA ALA A 177 -8.26 8.05 2.12
C ALA A 177 -6.83 7.48 2.17
N VAL A 178 -5.94 8.02 1.34
CA VAL A 178 -4.51 7.66 1.31
C VAL A 178 -3.84 7.98 2.65
N VAL A 179 -4.03 9.19 3.19
CA VAL A 179 -3.49 9.61 4.51
C VAL A 179 -4.01 8.72 5.63
N ARG A 180 -5.32 8.39 5.63
CA ARG A 180 -5.90 7.46 6.62
C ARG A 180 -5.29 6.05 6.52
N GLN A 181 -4.89 5.62 5.33
CA GLN A 181 -4.41 4.26 5.09
C GLN A 181 -2.90 4.08 5.31
N LEU A 182 -2.08 5.09 5.00
CA LEU A 182 -0.62 4.96 4.93
C LEU A 182 0.15 5.41 6.19
N ALA A 183 -0.58 5.81 7.23
CA ALA A 183 -0.09 6.36 8.51
C ALA A 183 0.21 7.88 8.47
N PRO A 184 0.18 8.57 9.63
CA PRO A 184 0.37 10.03 9.74
C PRO A 184 1.68 10.55 9.13
N SER A 185 2.70 9.70 9.00
CA SER A 185 3.99 10.05 8.40
C SER A 185 4.00 10.05 6.87
N THR A 186 2.86 9.82 6.22
CA THR A 186 2.73 9.88 4.76
C THR A 186 2.70 11.32 4.28
N GLN A 187 3.62 11.65 3.38
CA GLN A 187 3.67 12.92 2.70
C GLN A 187 2.84 12.85 1.43
N VAL A 188 1.94 13.82 1.25
CA VAL A 188 1.03 13.85 0.09
C VAL A 188 1.01 15.26 -0.48
N GLU A 189 1.36 15.38 -1.76
CA GLU A 189 1.17 16.59 -2.57
C GLU A 189 0.49 16.16 -3.87
N VAL A 190 -0.70 16.68 -4.17
CA VAL A 190 -1.49 16.22 -5.33
C VAL A 190 -1.89 17.33 -6.28
N THR A 191 -1.66 18.58 -5.90
CA THR A 191 -2.02 19.78 -6.66
C THR A 191 -0.81 20.45 -7.31
N GLY A 192 0.39 20.11 -6.85
CA GLY A 192 1.65 20.64 -7.38
C GLY A 192 1.96 20.22 -8.82
N SER A 193 3.01 20.83 -9.38
CA SER A 193 3.51 20.52 -10.72
C SER A 193 4.10 19.11 -10.85
N ALA A 194 4.58 18.56 -9.72
CA ALA A 194 5.09 17.21 -9.58
C ALA A 194 4.45 16.55 -8.35
N PRO A 195 3.21 16.01 -8.49
CA PRO A 195 2.50 15.44 -7.36
C PRO A 195 3.15 14.14 -6.88
N TYR A 196 2.99 13.81 -5.61
CA TYR A 196 3.49 12.58 -5.01
C TYR A 196 2.65 12.12 -3.81
N ILE A 197 2.71 10.82 -3.55
CA ILE A 197 2.18 10.15 -2.38
C ILE A 197 3.29 9.23 -1.88
N LEU A 198 3.95 9.62 -0.80
CA LEU A 198 5.14 8.96 -0.29
C LEU A 198 4.99 8.66 1.19
N GLY A 199 5.28 7.43 1.58
CA GLY A 199 5.38 7.06 3.00
C GLY A 199 6.71 6.38 3.29
N PRO A 200 7.15 6.37 4.56
CA PRO A 200 8.36 5.68 4.95
C PRO A 200 8.32 4.21 4.53
N LEU A 201 9.37 3.70 3.92
CA LEU A 201 9.44 2.32 3.42
C LEU A 201 9.13 1.31 4.53
N ALA A 202 9.72 1.52 5.71
CA ALA A 202 9.52 0.71 6.91
C ALA A 202 8.08 0.74 7.46
N THR A 203 7.24 1.67 7.00
CA THR A 203 5.82 1.77 7.36
C THR A 203 4.92 1.28 6.23
N VAL A 204 5.19 1.64 4.98
CA VAL A 204 4.32 1.33 3.84
C VAL A 204 4.40 -0.15 3.47
N ALA A 205 5.61 -0.74 3.45
CA ALA A 205 5.82 -2.13 3.05
C ALA A 205 4.86 -3.09 3.77
N ALA A 206 4.21 -3.97 3.00
CA ALA A 206 3.25 -4.92 3.53
C ALA A 206 3.92 -6.01 4.36
N VAL A 207 5.15 -6.39 4.01
CA VAL A 207 6.01 -7.23 4.83
C VAL A 207 7.38 -6.57 4.92
N VAL A 208 7.95 -6.58 6.12
CA VAL A 208 9.39 -6.30 6.32
C VAL A 208 10.01 -7.49 7.03
N ALA A 209 11.08 -8.00 6.44
CA ALA A 209 11.88 -9.09 6.98
C ALA A 209 13.32 -8.62 7.09
N VAL A 210 13.99 -8.93 8.19
CA VAL A 210 15.38 -8.55 8.45
C VAL A 210 16.13 -9.76 8.98
N TYR A 211 17.24 -10.08 8.33
CA TYR A 211 18.07 -11.24 8.62
C TYR A 211 19.53 -10.83 8.70
N GLU A 212 20.31 -11.56 9.50
CA GLU A 212 21.76 -11.61 9.33
C GLU A 212 22.08 -12.31 8.01
N GLU A 213 23.19 -11.94 7.38
CA GLU A 213 23.67 -12.56 6.15
C GLU A 213 23.87 -14.08 6.30
N GLY A 214 23.37 -14.83 5.33
CA GLY A 214 23.36 -16.30 5.32
C GLY A 214 22.21 -16.94 6.12
N LYS A 215 21.37 -16.14 6.79
CA LYS A 215 20.19 -16.62 7.55
C LYS A 215 18.86 -16.20 6.92
N GLU A 216 18.90 -15.49 5.79
CA GLU A 216 17.73 -15.06 5.06
C GLU A 216 16.89 -16.23 4.54
N LYS A 217 15.59 -15.98 4.40
CA LYS A 217 14.68 -16.88 3.70
C LYS A 217 14.67 -16.55 2.21
N ASP A 218 14.10 -17.47 1.44
CA ASP A 218 13.88 -17.21 0.02
C ASP A 218 12.91 -16.03 -0.17
N ILE A 219 13.14 -15.23 -1.21
CA ILE A 219 12.32 -14.04 -1.53
C ILE A 219 10.84 -14.40 -1.77
N LEU A 220 10.54 -15.62 -2.22
CA LEU A 220 9.18 -16.14 -2.40
C LEU A 220 8.49 -16.49 -1.06
N GLU A 221 9.27 -16.63 0.00
CA GLU A 221 8.82 -17.05 1.34
C GLU A 221 8.82 -15.91 2.35
N LEU A 222 8.97 -14.65 1.91
CA LEU A 222 9.00 -13.50 2.81
C LEU A 222 7.81 -13.49 3.78
N ARG A 223 8.12 -13.37 5.06
CA ARG A 223 7.16 -13.21 6.16
C ARG A 223 7.65 -12.08 7.06
N GLU A 224 6.71 -11.42 7.71
CA GLU A 224 7.01 -10.36 8.67
C GLU A 224 7.94 -10.88 9.77
N ASN A 225 9.15 -10.31 9.84
CA ASN A 225 10.13 -10.63 10.86
C ASN A 225 11.14 -9.50 10.98
N THR A 226 10.96 -8.64 11.98
CA THR A 226 11.88 -7.52 12.25
C THR A 226 12.67 -7.69 13.54
N THR A 227 12.75 -8.92 14.09
CA THR A 227 13.49 -9.18 15.34
C THR A 227 14.95 -8.72 15.27
N ALA A 228 15.60 -8.86 14.11
CA ALA A 228 16.99 -8.45 13.89
C ALA A 228 17.21 -6.92 13.91
N LEU A 229 16.15 -6.09 13.94
CA LEU A 229 16.28 -4.66 14.18
C LEU A 229 16.72 -4.33 15.61
N GLY A 230 16.65 -5.28 16.55
CA GLY A 230 17.03 -5.04 17.93
C GLY A 230 16.00 -4.22 18.70
N GLY A 231 16.41 -3.68 19.86
CA GLY A 231 15.61 -2.79 20.69
C GLY A 231 14.21 -3.35 21.00
N ALA A 232 13.18 -2.54 20.72
CA ALA A 232 11.78 -2.92 20.93
C ALA A 232 11.36 -4.17 20.12
N PHE A 233 11.97 -4.41 18.96
CA PHE A 233 11.65 -5.56 18.11
C PHE A 233 12.31 -6.86 18.61
N ALA A 234 13.46 -6.78 19.28
CA ALA A 234 14.06 -7.96 19.92
C ALA A 234 13.31 -8.34 21.20
N SER A 235 12.84 -7.37 21.98
CA SER A 235 12.17 -7.61 23.27
C SER A 235 10.67 -7.92 23.14
N ASN A 236 10.03 -7.57 22.03
CA ASN A 236 8.59 -7.78 21.82
C ASN A 236 8.31 -8.61 20.55
N PRO A 237 8.10 -9.93 20.68
CA PRO A 237 7.83 -10.82 19.55
C PRO A 237 6.56 -10.46 18.76
N LYS A 238 5.54 -9.87 19.42
CA LYS A 238 4.33 -9.40 18.73
C LYS A 238 4.66 -8.24 17.82
N LEU A 239 5.45 -7.27 18.29
CA LEU A 239 5.90 -6.15 17.47
C LEU A 239 6.74 -6.62 16.27
N ALA A 240 7.57 -7.65 16.46
CA ALA A 240 8.47 -8.16 15.43
C ALA A 240 7.83 -9.03 14.35
N ARG A 241 6.70 -9.67 14.64
CA ARG A 241 6.05 -10.63 13.74
C ARG A 241 4.67 -10.22 13.28
N ASP A 242 4.12 -9.14 13.83
CA ASP A 242 2.82 -8.58 13.43
C ASP A 242 3.00 -7.29 12.62
N ARG A 243 2.61 -7.38 11.35
CA ARG A 243 2.66 -6.27 10.38
C ARG A 243 1.95 -5.02 10.89
N MET A 244 0.77 -5.17 11.50
CA MET A 244 -0.02 -4.04 11.97
C MET A 244 0.63 -3.42 13.21
N ALA A 245 1.24 -4.22 14.09
CA ALA A 245 2.01 -3.72 15.23
C ALA A 245 3.21 -2.91 14.76
N ARG A 246 4.02 -3.41 13.80
CA ARG A 246 5.13 -2.65 13.21
C ARG A 246 4.64 -1.33 12.61
N LYS A 247 3.61 -1.37 11.76
CA LYS A 247 3.06 -0.17 11.11
C LYS A 247 2.63 0.89 12.11
N ARG A 248 1.97 0.49 13.21
CA ARG A 248 1.57 1.42 14.28
C ARG A 248 2.78 1.96 15.04
N TYR A 249 3.78 1.13 15.30
CA TYR A 249 5.00 1.57 15.99
C TYR A 249 5.75 2.63 15.17
N PHE A 250 5.95 2.37 13.88
CA PHE A 250 6.57 3.31 12.93
C PHE A 250 5.62 4.39 12.38
N ALA A 251 4.39 4.49 12.90
CA ALA A 251 3.55 5.67 12.66
C ALA A 251 4.04 6.88 13.46
N ASN A 252 4.80 6.65 14.55
CA ASN A 252 5.48 7.70 15.31
C ASN A 252 6.81 8.08 14.62
N PRO A 253 7.01 9.36 14.23
CA PRO A 253 8.26 9.84 13.63
C PRO A 253 9.50 9.61 14.52
N GLU A 254 9.38 9.70 15.84
CA GLU A 254 10.50 9.48 16.76
C GLU A 254 10.96 8.02 16.73
N HIS A 255 10.01 7.08 16.69
CA HIS A 255 10.33 5.67 16.54
C HIS A 255 10.94 5.38 15.17
N LEU A 256 10.51 6.06 14.10
CA LEU A 256 11.17 5.90 12.78
C LEU A 256 12.60 6.43 12.80
N ALA A 257 12.82 7.61 13.39
CA ALA A 257 14.14 8.24 13.45
C ALA A 257 15.15 7.45 14.31
N ALA A 258 14.67 6.59 15.20
CA ALA A 258 15.51 5.76 16.07
C ALA A 258 16.10 4.50 15.37
N PHE A 259 15.72 4.21 14.12
CA PHE A 259 16.17 3.03 13.40
C PHE A 259 16.84 3.40 12.07
N GLU A 260 17.80 2.57 11.68
CA GLU A 260 18.55 2.71 10.44
C GLU A 260 18.63 1.35 9.73
N PHE A 261 18.66 1.40 8.40
CA PHE A 261 19.07 0.27 7.59
C PHE A 261 20.58 0.11 7.73
N GLN A 262 21.03 -1.07 8.17
CA GLN A 262 22.42 -1.35 8.46
C GLN A 262 23.06 -2.12 7.29
N PRO A 263 24.30 -1.75 6.88
CA PRO A 263 25.08 -2.59 6.00
C PRO A 263 25.40 -3.91 6.70
N GLY A 264 25.38 -5.03 5.96
CA GLY A 264 25.59 -6.38 6.49
C GLY A 264 24.33 -7.11 6.98
N MET A 265 23.16 -6.48 6.87
CA MET A 265 21.87 -7.13 7.07
C MET A 265 21.16 -7.36 5.73
N VAL A 266 20.43 -8.45 5.61
CA VAL A 266 19.57 -8.76 4.46
C VAL A 266 18.14 -8.33 4.78
N TYR A 267 17.61 -7.43 3.98
CA TYR A 267 16.26 -6.88 4.09
C TYR A 267 15.36 -7.47 3.01
N GLY A 268 14.16 -7.90 3.41
CA GLY A 268 13.08 -8.29 2.52
C GLY A 268 11.90 -7.33 2.65
N PHE A 269 11.44 -6.80 1.53
CA PHE A 269 10.28 -5.91 1.43
C PHE A 269 9.22 -6.55 0.53
N GLY A 270 8.07 -6.87 1.12
CA GLY A 270 6.91 -7.36 0.37
C GLY A 270 5.87 -6.26 0.18
N PHE A 271 5.46 -6.03 -1.06
CA PHE A 271 4.36 -5.16 -1.44
C PHE A 271 3.23 -6.01 -2.00
N PHE A 272 2.18 -6.18 -1.19
CA PHE A 272 0.98 -6.91 -1.58
C PHE A 272 -0.22 -5.97 -1.45
N GLY A 273 -0.95 -5.76 -2.53
CA GLY A 273 -2.03 -4.80 -2.55
C GLY A 273 -3.13 -5.15 -3.54
N ALA A 274 -4.31 -4.59 -3.27
CA ALA A 274 -5.44 -4.50 -4.19
C ALA A 274 -5.55 -3.10 -4.81
N THR A 275 -4.80 -2.13 -4.28
CA THR A 275 -5.02 -0.71 -4.56
C THR A 275 -4.67 -0.38 -6.00
N LEU A 276 -3.59 -0.92 -6.55
CA LEU A 276 -3.23 -0.71 -7.95
C LEU A 276 -3.57 -1.94 -8.78
N GLN A 277 -4.57 -1.81 -9.65
CA GLN A 277 -5.01 -2.81 -10.60
C GLN A 277 -4.24 -2.62 -11.91
N MET A 278 -3.03 -3.19 -12.00
CA MET A 278 -2.15 -2.98 -13.16
C MET A 278 -2.75 -3.51 -14.45
N LYS A 279 -3.53 -4.60 -14.38
CA LYS A 279 -4.20 -5.20 -15.54
C LYS A 279 -5.27 -4.29 -16.14
N GLU A 280 -6.08 -3.64 -15.30
CA GLU A 280 -7.14 -2.74 -15.75
C GLU A 280 -6.69 -1.29 -15.84
N TRP A 281 -5.47 -0.97 -15.38
CA TRP A 281 -4.97 0.39 -15.20
C TRP A 281 -5.87 1.26 -14.30
N ARG A 282 -6.24 0.71 -13.15
CA ARG A 282 -7.13 1.37 -12.17
C ARG A 282 -6.51 1.47 -10.78
N LEU A 283 -6.99 2.45 -10.02
CA LEU A 283 -6.64 2.62 -8.61
C LEU A 283 -7.89 2.45 -7.74
N ASP A 284 -7.91 1.37 -6.94
CA ASP A 284 -8.94 1.05 -5.97
C ASP A 284 -8.62 1.71 -4.62
N ILE A 285 -9.24 2.85 -4.37
CA ILE A 285 -9.13 3.58 -3.11
C ILE A 285 -10.28 3.15 -2.19
N ALA A 286 -9.95 2.62 -1.01
CA ALA A 286 -10.95 2.17 -0.04
C ALA A 286 -11.95 3.30 0.31
N GLY A 287 -13.24 3.01 0.17
CA GLY A 287 -14.32 3.98 0.45
C GLY A 287 -14.60 5.00 -0.66
N VAL A 288 -13.89 4.94 -1.79
CA VAL A 288 -14.15 5.74 -3.00
C VAL A 288 -14.41 4.79 -4.17
N LYS A 289 -15.06 5.27 -5.24
CA LYS A 289 -15.15 4.50 -6.49
C LYS A 289 -13.75 4.28 -7.07
N SER A 290 -13.53 3.10 -7.66
CA SER A 290 -12.33 2.79 -8.45
C SER A 290 -12.05 3.88 -9.48
N LEU A 291 -10.80 4.35 -9.54
CA LEU A 291 -10.37 5.41 -10.44
C LEU A 291 -9.70 4.82 -11.67
N ASP A 292 -10.19 5.18 -12.86
CA ASP A 292 -9.50 4.85 -14.11
C ASP A 292 -8.34 5.81 -14.33
N LEU A 293 -7.10 5.30 -14.24
CA LEU A 293 -5.90 6.13 -14.28
C LEU A 293 -5.66 6.74 -15.67
N THR A 294 -6.28 6.22 -16.73
CA THR A 294 -6.16 6.79 -18.10
C THR A 294 -6.65 8.23 -18.20
N HIS A 295 -7.58 8.64 -17.32
CA HIS A 295 -8.12 9.99 -17.30
C HIS A 295 -7.29 10.97 -16.47
N PHE A 296 -6.51 10.45 -15.52
CA PHE A 296 -5.86 11.26 -14.49
C PHE A 296 -4.35 11.31 -14.61
N VAL A 297 -3.72 10.31 -15.23
CA VAL A 297 -2.28 10.24 -15.42
C VAL A 297 -1.96 10.56 -16.88
N ASP A 298 -0.88 11.31 -17.10
CA ASP A 298 -0.37 11.57 -18.44
C ASP A 298 -0.01 10.23 -19.13
N PRO A 299 -0.50 9.95 -20.34
CA PRO A 299 -0.12 8.79 -21.15
C PRO A 299 1.38 8.53 -21.26
N SER A 300 2.19 9.59 -21.25
CA SER A 300 3.64 9.49 -21.38
C SER A 300 4.34 9.14 -20.06
N GLN A 301 3.65 9.25 -18.93
CA GLN A 301 4.22 9.06 -17.62
C GLN A 301 3.98 7.62 -17.12
N PRO A 302 5.04 6.86 -16.81
CA PRO A 302 4.89 5.56 -16.17
C PRO A 302 4.37 5.71 -14.73
N LEU A 303 3.71 4.66 -14.23
CA LEU A 303 3.59 4.46 -12.78
C LEU A 303 4.88 3.83 -12.27
N GLN A 304 5.15 4.01 -10.98
CA GLN A 304 6.42 3.57 -10.41
C GLN A 304 6.22 2.49 -9.36
N ILE A 305 7.14 1.53 -9.31
CA ILE A 305 7.37 0.71 -8.11
C ILE A 305 8.78 1.06 -7.65
N MET A 306 8.88 1.88 -6.61
CA MET A 306 10.17 2.44 -6.22
C MET A 306 10.36 2.52 -4.71
N ALA A 307 11.62 2.57 -4.31
CA ALA A 307 12.02 3.13 -3.04
C ALA A 307 13.19 4.08 -3.26
N MET A 308 13.20 5.20 -2.53
CA MET A 308 14.23 6.22 -2.64
C MET A 308 14.58 6.79 -1.28
N ARG A 309 15.84 7.17 -1.12
CA ARG A 309 16.30 8.03 -0.05
C ARG A 309 16.05 9.48 -0.46
N ARG A 310 15.49 10.29 0.45
CA ARG A 310 15.41 11.74 0.34
C ARG A 310 16.36 12.36 1.34
N ASP A 311 17.40 13.03 0.84
CA ASP A 311 18.34 13.74 1.70
C ASP A 311 17.72 15.04 2.19
N LYS A 312 17.94 15.39 3.46
CA LYS A 312 17.56 16.72 3.95
C LYS A 312 18.38 17.78 3.21
N PRO A 313 17.73 18.72 2.49
CA PRO A 313 18.47 19.77 1.82
C PRO A 313 19.17 20.65 2.86
N ARG A 314 20.39 21.12 2.54
CA ARG A 314 20.98 22.24 3.27
C ARG A 314 20.27 23.53 2.87
N GLU A 315 20.42 24.57 3.68
CA GLU A 315 19.83 25.87 3.38
C GLU A 315 20.26 26.36 1.98
N GLY A 316 19.27 26.62 1.11
CA GLY A 316 19.49 27.03 -0.29
C GLY A 316 19.78 25.91 -1.28
N GLU A 317 19.94 24.65 -0.83
CA GLU A 317 20.12 23.50 -1.72
C GLU A 317 18.78 22.87 -2.12
N LYS A 318 18.74 22.29 -3.32
CA LYS A 318 17.59 21.48 -3.72
C LYS A 318 17.65 20.14 -3.02
N GLU A 319 16.48 19.60 -2.73
CA GLU A 319 16.35 18.25 -2.22
C GLU A 319 16.94 17.24 -3.20
N ASN A 320 17.78 16.35 -2.68
CA ASN A 320 18.40 15.28 -3.45
C ASN A 320 17.68 13.95 -3.18
N CYS A 321 17.38 13.22 -4.24
CA CYS A 321 16.72 11.92 -4.18
C CYS A 321 17.63 10.86 -4.80
N THR A 322 17.88 9.77 -4.06
CA THR A 322 18.68 8.64 -4.54
C THR A 322 17.84 7.36 -4.50
N PHE A 323 17.61 6.73 -5.65
CA PHE A 323 16.80 5.52 -5.73
C PHE A 323 17.55 4.28 -5.22
N LEU A 324 16.86 3.48 -4.41
CA LEU A 324 17.29 2.12 -4.06
C LEU A 324 16.92 1.18 -5.20
N TRP A 325 15.68 1.30 -5.69
CA TRP A 325 15.19 0.67 -6.91
C TRP A 325 14.07 1.52 -7.49
N GLU A 326 13.90 1.42 -8.80
CA GLU A 326 12.83 2.10 -9.50
C GLU A 326 12.44 1.30 -10.74
N LEU A 327 11.17 0.91 -10.79
CA LEU A 327 10.57 0.23 -11.92
C LEU A 327 9.56 1.18 -12.55
N ASP A 328 9.69 1.39 -13.85
CA ASP A 328 8.69 2.07 -14.65
C ASP A 328 7.69 1.03 -15.18
N VAL A 329 6.41 1.29 -14.91
CA VAL A 329 5.28 0.48 -15.36
C VAL A 329 4.51 1.28 -16.39
N TYR A 330 4.41 0.74 -17.60
CA TYR A 330 3.62 1.25 -18.70
C TYR A 330 2.43 0.34 -18.98
N HIS A 331 1.37 0.93 -19.50
CA HIS A 331 0.17 0.18 -19.87
C HIS A 331 -0.38 0.64 -21.21
N ALA A 332 -0.85 -0.32 -22.00
CA ALA A 332 -1.29 -0.04 -23.36
C ALA A 332 -2.52 0.88 -23.39
N ARG A 333 -3.43 0.78 -22.40
CA ARG A 333 -4.54 1.74 -22.23
C ARG A 333 -4.07 3.18 -22.00
N ALA A 334 -3.05 3.37 -21.14
CA ALA A 334 -2.53 4.71 -20.88
C ALA A 334 -2.02 5.37 -22.16
N LEU A 335 -1.43 4.57 -23.05
CA LEU A 335 -0.91 5.00 -24.34
C LEU A 335 -2.00 5.15 -25.44
N GLY A 336 -3.27 4.92 -25.12
CA GLY A 336 -4.38 5.00 -26.09
C GLY A 336 -4.39 3.89 -27.14
N LEU A 337 -3.69 2.79 -26.88
CA LEU A 337 -3.54 1.67 -27.83
C LEU A 337 -4.63 0.63 -27.68
N LEU A 338 -5.28 0.66 -26.51
CA LEU A 338 -6.48 -0.08 -26.22
C LEU A 338 -7.61 0.94 -26.23
N GLY A 339 -8.65 0.70 -27.04
CA GLY A 339 -9.83 1.56 -27.05
C GLY A 339 -10.49 1.64 -25.67
N ASP A 340 -11.33 2.65 -25.44
CA ASP A 340 -12.04 2.85 -24.17
C ASP A 340 -12.91 1.64 -23.77
N GLU A 341 -13.31 0.82 -24.75
CA GLU A 341 -14.09 -0.41 -24.58
C GLU A 341 -13.27 -1.63 -24.14
N TRP A 342 -11.93 -1.54 -24.07
CA TRP A 342 -11.14 -2.67 -23.59
C TRP A 342 -11.40 -2.91 -22.11
N MET A 343 -12.18 -3.95 -21.83
CA MET A 343 -12.59 -4.32 -20.47
C MET A 343 -11.68 -5.40 -19.85
N GLY A 344 -10.61 -5.77 -20.54
CA GLY A 344 -9.71 -6.86 -20.16
C GLY A 344 -10.27 -8.25 -20.46
N PRO A 345 -9.48 -9.33 -20.29
CA PRO A 345 -9.87 -10.69 -20.66
C PRO A 345 -11.07 -11.27 -19.89
N ASN A 346 -11.53 -10.61 -18.82
CA ASN A 346 -12.74 -10.98 -18.07
C ASN A 346 -13.82 -9.88 -18.10
N GLY A 347 -13.57 -8.80 -18.83
CA GLY A 347 -14.41 -7.60 -18.84
C GLY A 347 -15.80 -7.84 -19.36
N GLU A 348 -15.91 -8.54 -20.48
CA GLU A 348 -17.18 -8.94 -21.09
C GLU A 348 -18.00 -9.82 -20.13
N LYS A 349 -17.34 -10.72 -19.38
CA LYS A 349 -18.03 -11.57 -18.39
C LYS A 349 -18.52 -10.77 -17.18
N GLN A 350 -17.75 -9.79 -16.72
CA GLN A 350 -18.17 -8.91 -15.61
C GLN A 350 -19.29 -7.95 -16.03
N GLN A 351 -19.25 -7.46 -17.27
CA GLN A 351 -20.31 -6.64 -17.85
C GLN A 351 -21.59 -7.46 -18.02
N ALA A 352 -21.50 -8.64 -18.62
CA ALA A 352 -22.64 -9.55 -18.77
C ALA A 352 -23.26 -9.90 -17.42
N LYS A 353 -22.44 -10.13 -16.38
CA LYS A 353 -22.94 -10.37 -15.02
C LYS A 353 -23.65 -9.15 -14.42
N ARG A 354 -23.11 -7.93 -14.62
CA ARG A 354 -23.77 -6.69 -14.15
C ARG A 354 -25.09 -6.44 -14.89
N GLU A 355 -25.09 -6.61 -16.20
CA GLU A 355 -26.30 -6.48 -17.02
C GLU A 355 -27.35 -7.53 -16.61
N GLU A 356 -26.93 -8.76 -16.28
CA GLU A 356 -27.82 -9.80 -15.77
C GLU A 356 -28.37 -9.44 -14.37
N GLU A 357 -27.55 -8.95 -13.45
CA GLU A 357 -27.96 -8.48 -12.13
C GLU A 357 -28.94 -7.29 -12.23
N GLU A 358 -28.71 -6.35 -13.15
CA GLU A 358 -29.63 -5.23 -13.41
C GLU A 358 -30.96 -5.72 -14.03
N ARG A 359 -30.91 -6.69 -14.95
CA ARG A 359 -32.11 -7.27 -15.57
C ARG A 359 -32.96 -8.05 -14.56
N GLN A 360 -32.31 -8.70 -13.59
CA GLN A 360 -32.98 -9.42 -12.51
C GLN A 360 -33.48 -8.46 -11.42
N GLY A 361 -32.73 -7.41 -11.07
CA GLY A 361 -33.12 -6.38 -10.10
C GLY A 361 -34.26 -5.47 -10.57
N GLY A 362 -34.41 -5.25 -11.87
CA GLY A 362 -35.47 -4.43 -12.46
C GLY A 362 -36.87 -5.07 -12.47
N ARG A 363 -37.00 -6.38 -12.21
CA ARG A 363 -38.30 -7.09 -12.27
C ARG A 363 -39.05 -7.18 -10.92
N GLY A 364 -38.46 -6.74 -9.81
CA GLY A 364 -39.04 -6.90 -8.47
C GLY A 364 -40.00 -5.81 -7.97
N ARG A 365 -40.30 -4.77 -8.76
CA ARG A 365 -41.02 -3.58 -8.25
C ARG A 365 -42.14 -3.03 -9.14
N ARG A 366 -42.84 -3.90 -9.88
CA ARG A 366 -44.12 -3.55 -10.50
C ARG A 366 -45.17 -4.62 -10.20
N GLY A 367 -46.14 -4.23 -9.39
CA GLY A 367 -47.49 -4.80 -9.44
C GLY A 367 -47.89 -5.63 -8.23
N THR A 368 -48.33 -4.95 -7.16
CA THR A 368 -49.60 -5.26 -6.49
C THR A 368 -50.13 -4.00 -5.81
N ASP A 369 -50.54 -3.02 -6.63
CA ASP A 369 -51.57 -2.06 -6.19
C ASP A 369 -52.92 -2.68 -6.56
N GLY A 370 -53.55 -3.27 -5.54
CA GLY A 370 -54.90 -3.80 -5.57
C GLY A 370 -55.65 -3.25 -4.36
N GLU A 371 -56.08 -1.99 -4.49
CA GLU A 371 -57.37 -1.46 -4.06
C GLU A 371 -58.09 -2.21 -2.92
N LYS A 372 -58.02 -1.66 -1.70
CA LYS A 372 -59.10 -1.71 -0.71
C LYS A 372 -58.94 -0.59 0.31
N GLY A 373 -59.94 0.28 0.35
CA GLY A 373 -60.02 1.44 1.24
C GLY A 373 -60.25 1.09 2.70
N GLY A 374 -60.13 2.10 3.55
CA GLY A 374 -60.50 2.03 4.96
C GLY A 374 -59.71 3.01 5.82
N GLU A 375 -60.37 4.10 6.20
CA GLU A 375 -60.02 5.07 7.23
C GLU A 375 -59.05 4.58 8.33
N ARG A 376 -58.00 5.36 8.58
CA ARG A 376 -57.70 5.87 9.92
C ARG A 376 -56.64 6.97 9.85
N ALA A 377 -57.08 8.18 10.17
CA ALA A 377 -56.21 9.31 10.42
C ALA A 377 -55.61 9.23 11.84
N ARG A 378 -54.43 9.86 11.94
CA ARG A 378 -53.78 10.47 13.11
C ARG A 378 -52.67 9.68 13.83
N ASN A 379 -51.57 10.44 13.98
CA ASN A 379 -50.45 10.36 14.91
C ASN A 379 -49.20 9.60 14.45
N GLY A 380 -48.07 10.32 14.41
CA GLY A 380 -46.76 9.67 14.41
C GLY A 380 -45.58 10.42 13.79
N PHE A 381 -45.54 11.76 13.79
CA PHE A 381 -44.26 12.49 13.64
C PHE A 381 -43.70 12.75 15.04
N ALA A 382 -42.42 12.46 15.23
CA ALA A 382 -41.59 12.65 16.43
C ALA A 382 -41.45 11.44 17.39
N SER A 383 -40.35 10.68 17.24
CA SER A 383 -39.61 10.09 18.37
C SER A 383 -38.32 9.37 17.95
N LEU A 384 -37.27 10.11 17.58
CA LEU A 384 -35.90 9.54 17.55
C LEU A 384 -34.88 10.51 18.15
N PHE A 385 -35.19 11.00 19.35
CA PHE A 385 -34.21 11.57 20.30
C PHE A 385 -34.77 11.46 21.72
N ARG A 386 -34.32 10.47 22.50
CA ARG A 386 -34.28 10.46 23.98
C ARG A 386 -33.42 9.25 24.41
N ARG A 387 -32.12 9.46 24.64
CA ARG A 387 -31.48 9.65 25.96
C ARG A 387 -31.82 8.56 26.97
N ASN A 388 -30.81 7.71 27.18
CA ASN A 388 -30.59 6.88 28.35
C ASN A 388 -30.67 7.69 29.65
N ARG A 389 -31.32 7.10 30.67
CA ARG A 389 -31.01 7.31 32.09
C ARG A 389 -31.33 6.04 32.90
N PRO A 390 -30.70 5.90 34.09
CA PRO A 390 -30.22 4.63 34.62
C PRO A 390 -31.22 3.95 35.56
N GLY A 391 -31.15 2.62 35.61
CA GLY A 391 -31.84 1.80 36.60
C GLY A 391 -31.19 1.90 37.98
N LYS A 392 -32.05 2.06 38.98
CA LYS A 392 -31.77 2.32 40.39
C LYS A 392 -31.67 1.00 41.17
N MET A 393 -30.81 1.00 42.19
CA MET A 393 -30.61 -0.04 43.20
C MET A 393 -31.84 -0.26 44.11
N GLU A 394 -31.97 -1.49 44.61
CA GLU A 394 -32.39 -1.95 45.95
C GLU A 394 -32.39 -3.50 45.91
N GLY A 395 -31.92 -4.30 46.87
CA GLY A 395 -31.30 -4.05 48.17
C GLY A 395 -30.69 -5.35 48.77
N ALA A 396 -29.90 -5.15 49.83
CA ALA A 396 -29.58 -5.95 51.05
C ALA A 396 -29.73 -7.50 51.04
N SER A 397 -28.88 -8.30 51.69
CA SER A 397 -28.37 -8.20 53.08
C SER A 397 -27.21 -9.16 53.42
N GLU A 398 -26.39 -8.74 54.42
CA GLU A 398 -25.69 -9.51 55.49
C GLU A 398 -24.67 -10.61 55.09
N GLU A 399 -23.58 -10.93 55.76
CA GLU A 399 -22.89 -10.61 57.03
C GLU A 399 -21.49 -11.26 56.91
N GLY A 400 -20.46 -10.84 57.68
CA GLY A 400 -19.26 -11.69 57.85
C GLY A 400 -17.87 -11.03 57.96
N GLU A 401 -17.70 -10.22 59.00
CA GLU A 401 -16.57 -10.19 59.95
C GLU A 401 -15.12 -10.66 59.59
N LYS A 402 -14.16 -9.72 59.77
CA LYS A 402 -12.75 -9.79 60.25
C LYS A 402 -11.74 -10.82 59.66
N ARG A 403 -10.57 -10.30 59.24
CA ARG A 403 -9.31 -10.31 60.04
C ARG A 403 -8.13 -9.61 59.33
N GLU A 404 -7.38 -8.85 60.13
CA GLU A 404 -6.07 -8.26 59.85
C GLU A 404 -4.94 -9.31 59.90
N ALA A 405 -3.86 -9.07 59.13
CA ALA A 405 -2.43 -9.25 59.45
C ALA A 405 -1.63 -9.06 58.15
N SER A 406 -0.83 -8.00 57.95
CA SER A 406 0.53 -7.80 58.50
C SER A 406 1.46 -9.02 58.38
N SER A 407 2.43 -8.99 57.46
CA SER A 407 3.81 -9.46 57.72
C SER A 407 4.76 -9.15 56.56
N THR A 408 5.65 -8.18 56.81
CA THR A 408 7.12 -8.21 56.69
C THR A 408 7.85 -9.31 55.88
N ALA A 409 8.87 -8.86 55.13
CA ALA A 409 10.03 -9.59 54.57
C ALA A 409 10.91 -10.27 55.66
N PRO A 410 11.87 -11.16 55.30
CA PRO A 410 13.24 -10.76 54.90
C PRO A 410 13.83 -11.61 53.75
N VAL A 411 14.72 -11.07 52.92
CA VAL A 411 16.21 -11.19 52.96
C VAL A 411 16.72 -12.62 53.17
N GLY A 412 17.36 -13.14 52.13
CA GLY A 412 18.28 -14.29 52.10
C GLY A 412 19.13 -14.17 50.84
#